data_AF-W7QQW6-F1
#
_entry.id   AF-W7QQW6-F1
#
_cell.length_a   1.000
_cell.length_b   1.000
_cell.length_c   1.000
_cell.angle_alpha   90.00
_cell.angle_beta   90.00
_cell.angle_gamma   90.00
#
_symmetry.space_group_name_H-M   'P 1'
#
loop_
_entity.id
_entity.type
_entity.pdbx_description
1 polymer ?
#
loop_
_entity_poly.entity_id
_entity_poly.type
_entity_poly.pdbx_seq_one_letter_code
_entity_poly.pdbx_strand_id
1 'polypeptide(L)'
;MELSSIVNSCEKLIHAQSYSFKELPNEIAAIKLDFETFSCSIRCIENSDELELSDTNKLDDLTATNYSLLLQSCCGSKLRWAWVLVNNQGYSDGLRFEFDNNQIIELVVLASSIKQFSVNEL
;
A
#
# COMPACT_ATOMS: atom_id res chain seq x y z
N MET A 1 -10.06 7.39 2.77
CA MET A 1 -9.92 7.89 1.40
C MET A 1 -10.45 6.84 0.44
N GLU A 2 -11.12 7.22 -0.65
CA GLU A 2 -11.60 6.23 -1.64
C GLU A 2 -10.49 5.87 -2.64
N LEU A 3 -10.31 4.58 -2.91
CA LEU A 3 -9.29 4.08 -3.86
C LEU A 3 -9.49 4.63 -5.28
N SER A 4 -10.76 4.80 -5.69
CA SER A 4 -11.13 5.37 -6.99
C SER A 4 -10.62 6.80 -7.17
N SER A 5 -10.57 7.60 -6.09
CA SER A 5 -10.04 8.97 -6.14
C SER A 5 -8.55 8.99 -6.49
N ILE A 6 -7.78 8.00 -6.02
CA ILE A 6 -6.35 7.85 -6.34
C ILE A 6 -6.18 7.54 -7.83
N VAL A 7 -6.93 6.58 -8.36
CA VAL A 7 -6.86 6.18 -9.77
C VAL A 7 -7.28 7.33 -10.69
N ASN A 8 -8.38 8.01 -10.36
CA ASN A 8 -8.91 9.12 -11.17
C ASN A 8 -7.97 10.33 -11.25
N SER A 9 -7.07 10.50 -10.29
CA SER A 9 -6.05 11.56 -10.33
C SER A 9 -5.10 11.41 -11.54
N CYS A 10 -4.89 10.17 -12.02
CA CYS A 10 -3.93 9.84 -13.08
C CYS A 10 -2.50 10.37 -12.81
N GLU A 11 -2.15 10.52 -11.53
CA GLU A 11 -0.87 11.05 -11.08
C GLU A 11 0.20 9.97 -11.00
N LYS A 12 1.45 10.42 -11.07
CA LYS A 12 2.60 9.56 -10.89
C LYS A 12 2.88 9.30 -9.42
N LEU A 13 3.24 8.07 -9.09
CA LEU A 13 3.85 7.77 -7.80
C LEU A 13 5.24 8.44 -7.77
N ILE A 14 5.49 9.27 -6.77
CA ILE A 14 6.77 9.97 -6.58
C ILE A 14 7.64 9.21 -5.59
N HIS A 15 7.03 8.72 -4.51
CA HIS A 15 7.76 8.06 -3.44
C HIS A 15 6.90 7.02 -2.72
N ALA A 16 7.55 5.99 -2.20
CA ALA A 16 6.95 4.99 -1.33
C ALA A 16 7.87 4.74 -0.12
N GLN A 17 7.30 4.85 1.08
CA GLN A 17 8.01 4.73 2.35
C GLN A 17 7.34 3.70 3.24
N SER A 18 8.12 2.75 3.76
CA SER A 18 7.63 1.72 4.68
C SER A 18 7.73 2.19 6.13
N TYR A 19 6.83 1.66 6.97
CA TYR A 19 6.77 1.93 8.40
C TYR A 19 6.52 0.62 9.15
N SER A 20 7.05 0.53 10.36
CA SER A 20 6.89 -0.62 11.26
C SER A 20 6.42 -0.17 12.65
N PHE A 21 5.81 -1.09 13.39
CA PHE A 21 5.67 -0.96 14.83
C PHE A 21 7.06 -0.98 15.50
N LYS A 22 7.19 -0.37 16.68
CA LYS A 22 8.46 -0.34 17.42
C LYS A 22 8.85 -1.73 17.93
N GLU A 23 7.84 -2.52 18.27
CA GLU A 23 7.95 -3.87 18.82
C GLU A 23 8.27 -4.90 17.72
N LEU A 24 7.87 -4.60 16.46
CA LEU A 24 8.06 -5.45 15.29
C LEU A 24 8.82 -4.69 14.19
N PRO A 25 10.10 -4.32 14.43
CA PRO A 25 10.86 -3.47 13.51
C PRO A 25 11.14 -4.12 12.15
N ASN A 26 10.94 -5.44 12.06
CA ASN A 26 11.21 -6.22 10.87
C ASN A 26 9.98 -6.50 9.99
N GLU A 27 8.82 -5.97 10.38
CA GLU A 27 7.56 -6.19 9.69
C GLU A 27 7.03 -4.86 9.15
N ILE A 28 6.42 -4.90 7.96
CA ILE A 28 5.79 -3.71 7.39
C ILE A 28 4.40 -3.60 8.00
N ALA A 29 4.16 -2.54 8.76
CA ALA A 29 2.88 -2.23 9.39
C ALA A 29 2.06 -1.24 8.54
N ALA A 30 2.75 -0.32 7.87
CA ALA A 30 2.14 0.63 6.96
C ALA A 30 3.08 1.02 5.82
N ILE A 31 2.49 1.51 4.74
CA ILE A 31 3.18 2.07 3.59
C ILE A 31 2.57 3.43 3.30
N LYS A 32 3.41 4.46 3.20
CA LYS A 32 3.01 5.77 2.70
C LYS A 32 3.35 5.87 1.22
N LEU A 33 2.40 6.34 0.42
CA LEU A 33 2.56 6.62 -1.00
C LEU A 33 2.38 8.12 -1.22
N ASP A 34 3.38 8.73 -1.85
CA ASP A 34 3.35 10.12 -2.24
C ASP A 34 3.17 10.21 -3.76
N PHE A 35 2.08 10.84 -4.18
CA PHE A 35 1.79 11.18 -5.57
C PHE A 35 2.18 12.65 -5.83
N GLU A 36 1.89 13.16 -7.03
CA GLU A 36 2.30 14.50 -7.45
C GLU A 36 1.62 15.61 -6.63
N THR A 37 0.35 15.44 -6.24
CA THR A 37 -0.42 16.47 -5.52
C THR A 37 -0.97 16.02 -4.16
N PHE A 38 -0.93 14.72 -3.86
CA PHE A 38 -1.44 14.19 -2.59
C PHE A 38 -0.60 13.01 -2.08
N SER A 39 -0.85 12.65 -0.83
CA SER A 39 -0.28 11.47 -0.20
C SER A 39 -1.40 10.60 0.34
N CYS A 40 -1.17 9.29 0.40
CA CYS A 40 -2.02 8.38 1.16
C CYS A 40 -1.16 7.40 1.95
N SER A 41 -1.77 6.80 2.97
CA SER A 41 -1.19 5.73 3.76
C SER A 41 -2.06 4.48 3.68
N ILE A 42 -1.39 3.34 3.61
CA ILE A 42 -1.98 2.01 3.65
C ILE A 42 -1.48 1.38 4.94
N ARG A 43 -2.39 1.02 5.86
CA ARG A 43 -2.04 0.52 7.19
C ARG A 43 -2.73 -0.80 7.47
N CYS A 44 -2.01 -1.73 8.09
CA CYS A 44 -2.60 -2.93 8.69
C CYS A 44 -3.29 -2.58 10.02
N ILE A 45 -4.54 -2.98 10.17
CA ILE A 45 -5.29 -2.87 11.43
C ILE A 45 -5.01 -4.13 12.26
N GLU A 46 -4.26 -3.98 13.37
CA GLU A 46 -3.82 -5.10 14.22
C GLU A 46 -4.97 -6.00 14.71
N ASN A 47 -6.14 -5.42 14.96
CA ASN A 47 -7.26 -6.16 15.55
C ASN A 47 -8.12 -6.95 14.56
N SER A 48 -8.05 -6.63 13.25
CA SER A 48 -8.90 -7.27 12.24
C SER A 48 -8.14 -7.86 11.06
N ASP A 49 -6.81 -7.71 11.01
CA ASP A 49 -5.97 -8.12 9.88
C ASP A 49 -6.45 -7.53 8.54
N GLU A 50 -7.04 -6.34 8.57
CA GLU A 50 -7.50 -5.60 7.39
C GLU A 50 -6.53 -4.48 7.00
N LEU A 51 -6.63 -4.06 5.74
CA LEU A 51 -5.97 -2.85 5.23
C LEU A 51 -6.90 -1.65 5.30
N GLU A 52 -6.41 -0.58 5.92
CA GLU A 52 -7.01 0.74 5.88
C GLU A 52 -6.28 1.64 4.90
N LEU A 53 -7.02 2.35 4.04
CA LEU A 53 -6.52 3.40 3.17
C LEU A 53 -6.94 4.79 3.68
N SER A 54 -5.95 5.59 4.08
CA SER A 54 -6.16 6.92 4.67
C SER A 54 -5.44 8.01 3.87
N ASP A 55 -6.04 9.18 3.79
CA ASP A 55 -5.42 10.43 3.34
C ASP A 55 -4.65 11.12 4.47
N THR A 56 -4.85 10.68 5.71
CA THR A 56 -4.15 11.21 6.87
C THR A 56 -2.79 10.53 7.06
N ASN A 57 -1.75 11.31 7.35
CA ASN A 57 -0.44 10.82 7.76
C ASN A 57 -0.46 10.36 9.23
N LYS A 58 -1.48 9.61 9.67
CA LYS A 58 -1.53 9.05 11.03
C LYS A 58 -0.58 7.86 11.14
N LEU A 59 0.71 8.18 11.14
CA LEU A 59 1.83 7.24 11.25
C LEU A 59 2.68 7.56 12.49
N ASP A 60 2.16 8.39 13.40
CA ASP A 60 2.89 8.92 14.58
C ASP A 60 3.31 7.82 15.57
N ASP A 61 2.58 6.71 15.60
CA ASP A 61 2.85 5.51 16.38
C ASP A 61 3.84 4.55 15.70
N LEU A 62 4.16 4.80 14.42
CA LEU A 62 5.03 3.95 13.62
C LEU A 62 6.40 4.59 13.40
N THR A 63 7.39 3.74 13.12
CA THR A 63 8.75 4.18 12.79
C THR A 63 9.00 3.95 11.30
N ALA A 64 9.49 4.97 10.60
CA ALA A 64 9.91 4.81 9.20
C ALA A 64 11.07 3.81 9.11
N THR A 65 11.03 2.92 8.12
CA THR A 65 12.02 1.86 7.94
C THR A 65 12.65 1.90 6.56
N ASN A 66 13.80 1.22 6.39
CA ASN A 66 14.45 1.09 5.09
C ASN A 66 14.07 -0.23 4.38
N TYR A 67 12.86 -0.75 4.64
CA TYR A 67 12.38 -1.95 3.96
C TYR A 67 12.20 -1.63 2.47
N SER A 68 12.76 -2.49 1.62
CA SER A 68 12.57 -2.36 0.18
C SER A 68 11.10 -2.62 -0.15
N LEU A 69 10.47 -1.64 -0.81
CA LEU A 69 9.10 -1.76 -1.27
C LEU A 69 9.10 -2.06 -2.77
N LEU A 70 8.29 -3.03 -3.20
CA LEU A 70 8.12 -3.31 -4.64
C LEU A 70 7.51 -2.09 -5.35
N LEU A 71 6.71 -1.29 -4.64
CA LEU A 71 6.15 -0.04 -5.17
C LEU A 71 7.23 0.99 -5.57
N GLN A 72 8.47 0.87 -5.09
CA GLN A 72 9.57 1.76 -5.52
C GLN A 72 9.93 1.59 -7.00
N SER A 73 9.72 0.40 -7.59
CA SER A 73 9.92 0.21 -9.04
C SER A 73 8.83 0.89 -9.88
N CYS A 74 7.78 1.38 -9.25
CA CYS A 74 6.68 2.11 -9.90
C CYS A 74 6.81 3.63 -9.75
N CYS A 75 7.86 4.14 -9.09
CA CYS A 75 8.10 5.57 -9.00
C CYS A 75 8.32 6.18 -10.40
N GLY A 76 7.67 7.31 -10.68
CA GLY A 76 7.62 7.97 -11.98
C GLY A 76 6.49 7.47 -12.90
N SER A 77 5.82 6.38 -12.53
CA SER A 77 4.72 5.77 -13.28
C SER A 77 3.36 6.12 -12.72
N LYS A 78 2.36 6.19 -13.60
CA LYS A 78 0.96 6.49 -13.24
C LYS A 78 0.23 5.24 -12.80
N LEU A 79 -0.61 5.38 -11.77
CA LEU A 79 -1.54 4.33 -11.37
C LEU A 79 -2.67 4.25 -12.41
N ARG A 80 -2.84 3.09 -13.06
CA ARG A 80 -3.91 2.84 -14.04
C ARG A 80 -5.15 2.25 -13.39
N TRP A 81 -4.94 1.28 -12.52
CA TRP A 81 -6.01 0.56 -11.85
C TRP A 81 -5.60 0.23 -10.43
N ALA A 82 -6.60 0.17 -9.55
CA ALA A 82 -6.41 -0.38 -8.23
C ALA A 82 -7.68 -1.08 -7.77
N TRP A 83 -7.50 -2.15 -6.99
CA TRP A 83 -8.59 -2.97 -6.48
C TRP A 83 -8.42 -3.20 -4.98
N VAL A 84 -9.55 -3.29 -4.30
CA VAL A 84 -9.64 -3.87 -2.96
C VAL A 84 -9.84 -5.38 -3.11
N LEU A 85 -9.01 -6.15 -2.44
CA LEU A 85 -9.11 -7.60 -2.36
C LEU A 85 -9.83 -7.95 -1.05
N VAL A 86 -10.84 -8.80 -1.16
CA VAL A 86 -11.67 -9.23 -0.05
C VAL A 86 -11.56 -10.74 0.08
N ASN A 87 -11.19 -11.22 1.26
CA ASN A 87 -11.07 -12.65 1.50
C ASN A 87 -12.42 -13.35 1.68
N ASN A 88 -12.37 -14.68 1.86
CA ASN A 88 -13.56 -15.51 1.98
C ASN A 88 -14.44 -15.21 3.22
N GLN A 89 -13.92 -14.44 4.19
CA GLN A 89 -14.67 -14.01 5.37
C GLN A 89 -15.28 -12.60 5.20
N GLY A 90 -15.00 -11.92 4.09
CA GLY A 90 -15.52 -10.57 3.81
C GLY A 90 -14.61 -9.44 4.29
N TYR A 91 -13.39 -9.74 4.76
CA TYR A 91 -12.44 -8.73 5.22
C TYR A 91 -11.60 -8.18 4.07
N SER A 92 -11.37 -6.86 4.09
CA SER A 92 -10.53 -6.15 3.12
C SER A 92 -9.04 -6.32 3.48
N ASP A 93 -8.49 -7.50 3.23
CA ASP A 93 -7.12 -7.88 3.62
C ASP A 93 -6.07 -7.66 2.54
N GLY A 94 -6.46 -7.16 1.36
CA GLY A 94 -5.51 -6.87 0.30
C GLY A 94 -5.85 -5.68 -0.58
N LEU A 95 -4.82 -5.16 -1.24
CA LEU A 95 -4.91 -4.13 -2.27
C LEU A 95 -4.06 -4.56 -3.47
N ARG A 96 -4.58 -4.36 -4.67
CA ARG A 96 -3.84 -4.56 -5.93
C ARG A 96 -3.67 -3.22 -6.63
N PHE A 97 -2.48 -2.94 -7.14
CA PHE A 97 -2.15 -1.75 -7.91
C PHE A 97 -1.57 -2.15 -9.26
N GLU A 98 -2.05 -1.55 -10.34
CA GLU A 98 -1.48 -1.69 -11.67
C GLU A 98 -1.00 -0.32 -12.17
N PHE A 99 0.26 -0.26 -12.57
CA PHE A 99 0.91 0.95 -13.05
C PHE A 99 1.14 0.92 -14.56
N ASP A 100 1.36 2.10 -15.14
CA ASP A 100 1.54 2.25 -16.58
C ASP A 100 2.85 1.71 -17.16
N ASN A 101 3.81 1.34 -16.31
CA ASN A 101 5.00 0.56 -16.63
C ASN A 101 4.76 -0.95 -16.64
N ASN A 102 3.49 -1.39 -16.61
CA ASN A 102 3.05 -2.79 -16.57
C ASN A 102 3.46 -3.54 -15.29
N GLN A 103 3.84 -2.84 -14.22
CA GLN A 103 4.03 -3.45 -12.91
C GLN A 103 2.69 -3.61 -12.21
N ILE A 104 2.42 -4.83 -11.74
CA ILE A 104 1.26 -5.15 -10.90
C ILE A 104 1.78 -5.57 -9.53
N ILE A 105 1.41 -4.81 -8.51
CA ILE A 105 1.83 -5.05 -7.12
C ILE A 105 0.61 -5.33 -6.26
N GLU A 106 0.63 -6.44 -5.53
CA GLU A 106 -0.36 -6.79 -4.51
C GLU A 106 0.22 -6.61 -3.12
N LEU A 107 -0.55 -5.97 -2.25
CA LEU A 107 -0.31 -5.86 -0.82
C LEU A 107 -1.34 -6.74 -0.12
N VAL A 108 -0.90 -7.63 0.76
CA VAL A 108 -1.81 -8.54 1.50
C VAL A 108 -1.39 -8.57 2.97
N VAL A 109 -2.36 -8.53 3.87
CA VAL A 109 -2.11 -8.71 5.30
C VAL A 109 -1.92 -10.18 5.61
N LEU A 110 -0.80 -10.51 6.24
CA LEU A 110 -0.52 -11.83 6.79
C LEU A 110 0.08 -11.66 8.18
N ALA A 111 -0.63 -12.16 9.21
CA ALA A 111 -0.24 -12.07 10.62
C ALA A 111 0.08 -10.63 11.05
N SER A 112 -0.87 -9.72 10.83
CA SER A 112 -0.77 -8.29 11.17
C SER A 112 0.41 -7.55 10.53
N SER A 113 0.89 -8.05 9.38
CA SER A 113 1.92 -7.40 8.56
C SER A 113 1.54 -7.39 7.09
N ILE A 114 1.91 -6.31 6.40
CA ILE A 114 1.76 -6.15 4.96
C ILE A 114 2.87 -6.92 4.24
N LYS A 115 2.49 -7.93 3.46
CA LYS A 115 3.36 -8.61 2.49
C LYS A 115 3.12 -8.04 1.10
N GLN A 116 4.15 -8.11 0.26
CA GLN A 116 4.16 -7.52 -1.09
C GLN A 116 4.43 -8.62 -2.12
N PHE A 117 3.66 -8.63 -3.19
CA PHE A 117 3.80 -9.58 -4.29
C PHE A 117 3.83 -8.84 -5.62
N SER A 118 4.74 -9.24 -6.50
CA SER A 118 4.68 -8.86 -7.91
C SER A 118 3.86 -9.91 -8.65
N VAL A 119 2.89 -9.47 -9.42
CA VAL A 119 1.98 -10.35 -10.17
C VAL A 119 2.33 -10.28 -11.65
N ASN A 120 2.45 -11.46 -12.27
CA ASN A 120 2.54 -11.58 -13.72
C ASN A 120 1.21 -12.13 -14.23
N GLU A 121 0.62 -11.46 -15.22
CA GLU A 121 -0.52 -12.04 -15.94
C GLU A 121 0.00 -13.12 -16.88
N LEU A 122 -0.64 -14.30 -16.83
CA LEU A 122 -0.29 -15.50 -17.57
C LEU A 122 -0.69 -15.43 -19.04
#